data_AF-A0A967WG03-F1
#
_entry.id   AF-A0A967WG03-F1
#
_cell.length_a   1.000
_cell.length_b   1.000
_cell.length_c   1.000
_cell.angle_alpha   90.00
_cell.angle_beta   90.00
_cell.angle_gamma   90.00
#
_symmetry.space_group_name_H-M   'P 1'
#
loop_
_entity.id
_entity.type
_entity.pdbx_description
1 polymer ?
#
loop_
_entity_poly.entity_id
_entity_poly.type
_entity_poly.pdbx_seq_one_letter_code
_entity_poly.pdbx_strand_id
1 'polypeptide(L)'
;MTELYAKCGATCSRCPAYKGNARSYEDQQRCSDGWHKYLGVRLHPDRCYCDGCQTPDEAQPTLVIGKYGCNIRKCAVRNGVGTCAHCSGYPCLAVRSQFSFDADSRARIAARLGEPVPE
;
A
#
# COMPACT_ATOMS: atom_id res chain seq x y z
N MET A 1 -14.73 5.24 -10.74
CA MET A 1 -13.98 4.10 -10.15
C MET A 1 -13.40 4.55 -8.84
N THR A 2 -13.71 3.87 -7.74
CA THR A 2 -13.20 4.21 -6.41
C THR A 2 -11.70 3.87 -6.36
N GLU A 3 -10.81 4.86 -6.19
CA GLU A 3 -9.38 4.57 -5.99
C GLU A 3 -9.21 3.86 -4.63
N LEU A 4 -8.65 2.65 -4.65
CA LEU A 4 -8.33 1.91 -3.43
C LEU A 4 -6.88 2.20 -3.03
N TYR A 5 -6.68 2.74 -1.84
CA TYR A 5 -5.36 3.01 -1.28
C TYR A 5 -4.96 1.98 -0.23
N ALA A 6 -3.71 1.56 -0.28
CA ALA A 6 -3.05 0.84 0.79
C ALA A 6 -2.90 1.72 2.04
N LYS A 7 -2.65 1.11 3.19
CA LYS A 7 -2.28 1.82 4.43
C LYS A 7 -1.09 2.76 4.25
N CYS A 8 -0.15 2.45 3.36
CA CYS A 8 0.99 3.33 3.03
C CYS A 8 0.68 4.42 1.99
N GLY A 9 -0.53 4.46 1.42
CA GLY A 9 -0.91 5.39 0.33
C GLY A 9 -0.67 4.86 -1.08
N ALA A 10 -0.02 3.70 -1.25
CA ALA A 10 0.12 3.06 -2.56
C ALA A 10 -1.25 2.71 -3.17
N THR A 11 -1.41 2.87 -4.47
CA THR A 11 -2.69 2.67 -5.16
C THR A 11 -2.90 1.19 -5.48
N CYS A 12 -3.68 0.49 -4.67
CA CYS A 12 -3.97 -0.93 -4.87
C CYS A 12 -4.67 -1.21 -6.20
N SER A 13 -5.52 -0.30 -6.69
CA SER A 13 -6.17 -0.48 -8.01
C SER A 13 -5.17 -0.55 -9.18
N ARG A 14 -3.97 0.00 -9.02
CA ARG A 14 -2.88 -0.05 -10.02
C ARG A 14 -1.79 -1.07 -9.67
N CYS A 15 -1.93 -1.79 -8.56
CA CYS A 15 -0.95 -2.77 -8.13
C CYS A 15 -1.20 -4.11 -8.84
N PRO A 16 -0.22 -4.67 -9.58
CA PRO A 16 -0.41 -5.93 -10.29
C PRO A 16 -0.62 -7.12 -9.34
N ALA A 17 -0.13 -7.05 -8.11
CA ALA A 17 -0.32 -8.11 -7.11
C ALA A 17 -1.68 -8.05 -6.39
N TYR A 18 -2.46 -6.97 -6.53
CA TYR A 18 -3.74 -6.86 -5.83
C TYR A 18 -4.74 -7.90 -6.35
N LYS A 19 -5.54 -8.53 -5.48
CA LYS A 19 -6.52 -9.57 -5.83
C LYS A 19 -7.47 -9.19 -6.97
N GLY A 20 -7.78 -7.90 -7.11
CA GLY A 20 -8.60 -7.40 -8.21
C GLY A 20 -7.93 -7.46 -9.58
N ASN A 21 -6.61 -7.58 -9.62
CA ASN A 21 -5.74 -7.55 -10.80
C ASN A 21 -5.01 -8.89 -11.02
N ALA A 22 -4.60 -9.60 -9.96
CA ALA A 22 -3.94 -10.91 -10.02
C ALA A 22 -4.97 -12.05 -9.97
N ARG A 23 -5.73 -12.26 -11.06
CA ARG A 23 -6.87 -13.21 -11.11
C ARG A 23 -6.49 -14.60 -11.62
N SER A 24 -5.31 -14.73 -12.19
CA SER A 24 -4.80 -15.97 -12.77
C SER A 24 -3.30 -16.12 -12.49
N TYR A 25 -2.78 -17.33 -12.70
CA TYR A 25 -1.33 -17.57 -12.66
C TYR A 25 -0.59 -16.72 -13.71
N GLU A 26 -1.20 -16.46 -14.87
CA GLU A 26 -0.61 -15.58 -15.89
C GLU A 26 -0.48 -14.14 -15.40
N ASP A 27 -1.49 -13.60 -14.71
CA ASP A 27 -1.42 -12.26 -14.11
C ASP A 27 -0.33 -12.18 -13.03
N GLN A 28 -0.23 -13.23 -12.21
CA GLN A 28 0.80 -13.37 -11.19
C GLN A 28 2.21 -13.45 -11.79
N GLN A 29 2.38 -14.17 -12.89
CA GLN A 29 3.63 -14.25 -13.64
C GLN A 29 3.99 -12.86 -14.20
N ARG A 30 3.05 -12.15 -14.83
CA ARG A 30 3.24 -10.78 -15.31
C ARG A 30 3.61 -9.82 -14.18
N CYS A 31 3.01 -9.97 -13.01
CA CYS A 31 3.37 -9.20 -11.82
C CYS A 31 4.83 -9.45 -11.41
N SER A 32 5.24 -10.72 -11.33
CA SER A 32 6.62 -11.08 -10.96
C SER A 32 7.64 -10.55 -11.98
N ASP A 33 7.37 -10.70 -13.27
CA ASP A 33 8.25 -10.20 -14.33
C ASP A 33 8.34 -8.68 -14.32
N GLY A 34 7.22 -7.98 -14.11
CA GLY A 34 7.20 -6.54 -13.95
C GLY A 34 8.00 -6.07 -12.74
N TRP A 35 7.84 -6.72 -11.59
CA TRP A 35 8.59 -6.37 -10.38
C TRP A 35 10.09 -6.66 -10.54
N HIS A 36 10.46 -7.73 -11.22
CA HIS A 36 11.85 -8.03 -11.51
C HIS A 36 12.46 -6.97 -12.42
N LYS A 37 11.74 -6.60 -13.49
CA LYS A 37 12.20 -5.60 -14.48
C LYS A 37 12.34 -4.20 -13.89
N TYR A 38 11.37 -3.73 -13.12
CA TYR A 38 11.29 -2.33 -12.69
C TYR A 38 11.80 -2.10 -11.26
N LEU A 39 11.74 -3.12 -10.39
CA LEU A 39 12.13 -3.00 -8.99
C LEU A 39 13.31 -3.92 -8.62
N GLY A 40 13.76 -4.79 -9.54
CA GLY A 40 14.80 -5.79 -9.25
C GLY A 40 14.33 -6.96 -8.38
N VAL A 41 13.04 -7.02 -8.03
CA VAL A 41 12.49 -8.02 -7.10
C VAL A 41 11.86 -9.18 -7.86
N ARG A 42 12.42 -10.39 -7.71
CA ARG A 42 11.84 -11.62 -8.27
C ARG A 42 11.06 -12.37 -7.19
N LEU A 43 9.76 -12.51 -7.40
CA LEU A 43 8.89 -13.37 -6.58
C LEU A 43 8.50 -14.63 -7.36
N HIS A 44 8.16 -15.70 -6.66
CA HIS A 44 7.44 -16.79 -7.32
C HIS A 44 6.06 -16.26 -7.73
N PRO A 45 5.48 -16.62 -8.89
CA PRO A 45 4.15 -16.16 -9.29
C PRO A 45 3.09 -16.35 -8.19
N ASP A 46 3.07 -17.51 -7.52
CA ASP A 46 2.14 -17.76 -6.42
C ASP A 46 2.28 -16.79 -5.22
N ARG A 47 3.42 -16.08 -5.12
CA ARG A 47 3.65 -15.03 -4.11
C ARG A 47 3.29 -13.63 -4.61
N CYS A 48 2.99 -13.46 -5.89
CA CYS A 48 2.50 -12.21 -6.47
C CYS A 48 0.97 -12.08 -6.33
N TYR A 49 0.45 -12.30 -5.12
CA TYR A 49 -0.96 -12.17 -4.78
C TYR A 49 -1.13 -11.44 -3.43
N CYS A 50 -2.09 -10.52 -3.37
CA CYS A 50 -2.34 -9.67 -2.22
C CYS A 50 -3.83 -9.33 -2.09
N ASP A 51 -4.45 -9.68 -0.96
CA ASP A 51 -5.83 -9.29 -0.66
C ASP A 51 -5.99 -7.79 -0.37
N GLY A 52 -4.88 -7.08 -0.21
CA GLY A 52 -4.84 -5.66 0.11
C GLY A 52 -4.83 -5.41 1.61
N CYS A 53 -3.98 -4.49 2.06
CA CYS A 53 -3.75 -4.22 3.48
C CYS A 53 -4.89 -3.48 4.20
N GLN A 54 -5.94 -3.07 3.48
CA GLN A 54 -7.20 -2.60 4.06
C GLN A 54 -8.07 -3.75 4.58
N THR A 55 -7.79 -4.98 4.15
CA THR A 55 -8.50 -6.17 4.64
C THR A 55 -8.20 -6.37 6.14
N PRO A 56 -9.24 -6.53 6.98
CA PRO A 56 -9.10 -6.80 8.41
C PRO A 56 -8.33 -8.10 8.71
N ASP A 57 -7.73 -8.19 9.89
CA ASP A 57 -6.90 -9.33 10.28
C ASP A 57 -7.70 -10.62 10.50
N GLU A 58 -8.98 -10.47 10.86
CA GLU A 58 -9.95 -11.55 11.09
C GLU A 58 -10.25 -12.33 9.81
N ALA A 59 -10.15 -11.67 8.66
CA ALA A 59 -10.31 -12.29 7.34
C ALA A 59 -9.05 -13.04 6.86
N GLN A 60 -7.99 -13.08 7.68
CA GLN A 60 -6.72 -13.76 7.39
C GLN A 60 -6.16 -13.44 5.98
N PRO A 61 -5.94 -12.15 5.65
CA PRO A 61 -5.53 -11.76 4.32
C PRO A 61 -4.14 -12.27 3.96
N THR A 62 -4.02 -12.78 2.74
CA THR A 62 -2.73 -13.01 2.09
C THR A 62 -2.16 -11.66 1.67
N LEU A 63 -0.99 -11.29 2.19
CA LEU A 63 -0.29 -10.06 1.84
C LEU A 63 1.10 -10.42 1.29
N VAL A 64 1.53 -9.76 0.22
CA VAL A 64 2.85 -10.02 -0.42
C VAL A 64 4.03 -9.91 0.55
N ILE A 65 3.99 -8.94 1.47
CA ILE A 65 5.06 -8.71 2.49
C ILE A 65 4.76 -9.52 3.78
N GLY A 66 3.71 -10.34 3.77
CA GLY A 66 3.19 -11.05 4.94
C GLY A 66 2.48 -10.14 5.94
N LYS A 67 1.58 -10.73 6.74
CA LYS A 67 0.80 -10.05 7.78
C LYS A 67 1.67 -9.23 8.74
N TYR A 68 2.81 -9.79 9.14
CA TYR A 68 3.70 -9.21 10.13
C TYR A 68 4.97 -8.57 9.56
N GLY A 69 5.17 -8.57 8.24
CA GLY A 69 6.38 -8.00 7.63
C GLY A 69 6.30 -6.48 7.40
N CYS A 70 5.10 -5.88 7.39
CA CYS A 70 4.93 -4.46 7.08
C CYS A 70 4.71 -3.60 8.34
N ASN A 71 5.73 -2.82 8.73
CA ASN A 71 5.64 -1.90 9.87
C ASN A 71 4.62 -0.77 9.66
N ILE A 72 4.44 -0.29 8.42
CA ILE A 72 3.46 0.76 8.11
C ILE A 72 2.03 0.25 8.35
N ARG A 73 1.71 -0.97 7.92
CA ARG A 73 0.40 -1.58 8.17
C ARG A 73 0.15 -1.74 9.67
N LYS A 74 1.12 -2.29 10.41
CA LYS A 74 1.01 -2.43 11.88
C LYS A 74 0.75 -1.09 12.55
N CYS A 75 1.49 -0.05 12.13
CA CYS A 75 1.32 1.30 12.64
C CYS A 75 -0.08 1.85 12.33
N ALA A 76 -0.55 1.73 11.09
CA ALA A 76 -1.87 2.23 10.70
C ALA A 76 -3.02 1.50 11.42
N VAL A 77 -2.93 0.17 11.57
CA VAL A 77 -3.91 -0.63 12.31
C VAL A 77 -3.93 -0.25 13.79
N ARG A 78 -2.76 -0.13 14.44
CA ARG A 78 -2.65 0.27 15.85
C ARG A 78 -3.23 1.66 16.11
N ASN A 79 -3.05 2.59 15.18
CA ASN A 79 -3.57 3.95 15.29
C ASN A 79 -5.03 4.08 14.79
N GLY A 80 -5.65 3.00 14.30
CA GLY A 80 -7.02 3.03 13.80
C GLY A 80 -7.23 3.88 12.54
N VAL A 81 -6.18 4.13 11.76
CA VAL A 81 -6.24 5.04 10.60
C VAL A 81 -6.43 4.32 9.26
N GLY A 82 -7.17 4.97 8.36
CA GLY A 82 -7.43 4.47 6.99
C GLY A 82 -6.15 4.37 6.17
N THR A 83 -5.29 5.38 6.23
CA THR A 83 -3.96 5.41 5.61
C THR A 83 -3.00 6.18 6.50
N CYS A 84 -1.70 6.11 6.22
CA CYS A 84 -0.69 6.86 6.97
C CYS A 84 -0.94 8.37 6.93
N ALA A 85 -1.54 8.89 5.85
CA ALA A 85 -1.90 10.30 5.72
C ALA A 85 -2.99 10.73 6.70
N HIS A 86 -3.86 9.82 7.14
CA HIS A 86 -4.91 10.14 8.12
C HIS A 86 -4.40 10.20 9.57
N CYS A 87 -3.13 9.87 9.80
CA CYS A 87 -2.53 9.98 11.13
C CYS A 87 -2.19 11.45 11.40
N SER A 88 -2.59 11.98 12.57
CA SER A 88 -2.22 13.34 13.01
C SER A 88 -0.70 13.54 13.14
N GLY A 89 0.05 12.45 13.33
CA GLY A 89 1.51 12.50 13.33
C GLY A 89 2.14 12.59 11.95
N TYR A 90 1.36 12.65 10.86
CA TYR A 90 1.88 12.63 9.49
C TYR A 90 2.32 14.02 9.00
N PRO A 91 3.51 14.17 8.40
CA PRO A 91 4.55 13.16 8.22
C PRO A 91 5.39 12.97 9.49
N CYS A 92 5.44 11.73 10.02
CA CYS A 92 6.20 11.42 11.24
C CYS A 92 7.69 11.22 10.92
N LEU A 93 8.56 11.18 11.94
CA LEU A 93 10.00 10.99 11.74
C LEU A 93 10.35 9.78 10.86
N ALA A 94 9.66 8.65 11.04
CA ALA A 94 9.90 7.44 10.25
C ALA A 94 9.57 7.61 8.76
N VAL A 95 8.63 8.51 8.45
CA VAL A 95 8.22 8.83 7.09
C VAL A 95 9.15 9.91 6.50
N ARG A 96 9.47 10.96 7.27
CA ARG A 96 10.40 12.03 6.89
C ARG A 96 11.83 11.54 6.65
N SER A 97 12.26 10.46 7.31
CA SER A 97 13.59 9.88 7.10
C SER A 97 13.71 9.07 5.80
N GLN A 98 12.58 8.69 5.19
CA GLN A 98 12.55 7.86 3.98
C GLN A 98 12.12 8.64 2.74
N PHE A 99 11.40 9.74 2.90
CA PHE A 99 10.89 10.55 1.80
C PHE A 99 11.11 12.03 2.08
N SER A 100 11.58 12.76 1.06
CA SER A 100 11.63 14.22 1.10
C SER A 100 10.21 14.77 0.95
N PHE A 101 9.70 15.41 2.01
CA PHE A 101 8.42 16.12 1.99
C PHE A 101 8.67 17.59 1.65
N ASP A 102 8.17 18.02 0.50
CA ASP A 102 8.05 19.45 0.19
C ASP A 102 6.81 20.05 0.88
N ALA A 103 6.69 21.38 0.84
CA ALA A 103 5.57 22.12 1.44
C ALA A 103 4.19 21.69 0.88
N ASP A 104 4.13 21.24 -0.37
CA ASP A 104 2.88 20.92 -1.08
C ASP A 104 2.43 19.47 -0.92
N SER A 105 3.24 18.63 -0.27
CA SER A 105 2.99 17.19 -0.17
C SER A 105 1.63 16.87 0.44
N ARG A 106 1.20 17.65 1.44
CA ARG A 106 -0.12 17.50 2.07
C ARG A 106 -1.26 17.86 1.13
N ALA A 107 -1.13 18.97 0.38
CA ALA A 107 -2.12 19.40 -0.60
C ALA A 107 -2.30 18.37 -1.72
N ARG A 108 -1.19 17.82 -2.25
CA ARG A 108 -1.25 16.76 -3.27
C ARG A 108 -1.91 15.47 -2.77
N ILE A 109 -1.65 15.10 -1.51
CA ILE A 109 -2.27 13.91 -0.90
C ILE A 109 -3.75 14.16 -0.66
N ALA A 110 -4.15 15.31 -0.11
CA ALA A 110 -5.54 15.68 0.09
C ALA A 110 -6.33 15.66 -1.24
N ALA A 111 -5.76 16.25 -2.30
CA ALA A 111 -6.36 16.25 -3.63
C ALA A 111 -6.57 14.83 -4.19
N ARG A 112 -5.66 13.89 -3.86
CA ARG A 112 -5.75 12.50 -4.27
C ARG A 112 -6.81 11.73 -3.47
N LEU A 113 -6.86 11.94 -2.15
CA LEU A 113 -7.81 11.26 -1.26
C LEU A 113 -9.23 11.82 -1.38
N GLY A 114 -9.39 13.06 -1.84
CA GLY A 114 -10.68 13.74 -1.91
C GLY A 114 -11.18 14.27 -0.56
N GLU A 115 -10.32 14.27 0.46
CA GLU A 115 -10.61 14.71 1.83
C GLU A 115 -9.39 15.41 2.45
N PRO A 116 -9.59 16.35 3.40
CA PRO A 116 -8.48 17.05 4.03
C PRO A 116 -7.61 16.11 4.87
N VAL A 117 -6.29 16.27 4.75
CA VAL A 117 -5.30 15.58 5.58
C VAL A 117 -5.21 16.31 6.94
N PRO A 118 -5.48 15.66 8.09
CA PRO A 118 -5.49 16.30 9.42
C PRO A 118 -4.17 17.00 9.73
N GLU A 119 -4.22 18.27 10.19
CA GLU A 119 -3.03 19.09 10.56
C GLU A 119 -2.04 18.34 11.44
#